data_AF-A0A832MGQ7-F1
#
_entry.id   AF-A0A832MGQ7-F1
#
_cell.length_a   1.000
_cell.length_b   1.000
_cell.length_c   1.000
_cell.angle_alpha   90.00
_cell.angle_beta   90.00
_cell.angle_gamma   90.00
#
_symmetry.space_group_name_H-M   'P 1'
#
loop_
_entity.id
_entity.type
_entity.pdbx_description
1 polymer ?
#
loop_
_entity_poly.entity_id
_entity_poly.type
_entity_poly.pdbx_seq_one_letter_code
_entity_poly.pdbx_strand_id
1 'polypeptide(L)'
;MSIQAIKLCGCLWLMASLAAPCQQARQFGLLRSLDTGEKVLSLNWSNQSFCRLLAGTNLKDWLAIATLNGGSMLSVTDSAAPFFPRRFYSAYTPTGAVIITGDHIHTTEGDLIIHPMNHATLLLYWNGRAIYADPTNSAAGLSGLPKADLILLTHSHNDHFNTNSLFALTNAGTVILGFSNVINALHPALRSYAAAMTNGSSTNVYGINIQAVPAYNTNASYHPKGVGNGYVLSLAGLRIYISGDTDAAPELNTLTNLDVAFICMRLPYTMDITNAALLVRRIQPRVVYPYHFRDSDVELFKRMVGTDLPVEVRLRKWY
;
A
#
# COMPACT_ATOMS: atom_id res chain seq x y z
N MET A 1 -15.69 -0.29 26.67
CA MET A 1 -14.79 0.70 26.04
C MET A 1 -14.95 2.02 26.78
N SER A 2 -14.02 2.37 27.67
CA SER A 2 -13.99 3.70 28.30
C SER A 2 -12.98 4.57 27.54
N ILE A 3 -13.47 5.67 26.96
CA ILE A 3 -12.65 6.68 26.27
C ILE A 3 -12.55 7.88 27.22
N GLN A 4 -11.34 8.23 27.67
CA GLN A 4 -11.12 9.52 28.32
C GLN A 4 -10.63 10.54 27.28
N ALA A 5 -11.46 11.56 27.05
CA ALA A 5 -11.10 12.76 26.32
C ALA A 5 -10.33 13.70 27.24
N ILE A 6 -9.18 14.20 26.80
CA ILE A 6 -8.43 15.24 27.52
C ILE A 6 -9.14 16.59 27.28
N LYS A 7 -9.81 17.11 28.32
CA LYS A 7 -10.22 18.50 28.45
C LYS A 7 -9.46 19.11 29.64
N LEU A 8 -8.70 20.17 29.40
CA LEU A 8 -8.11 21.01 30.45
C LEU A 8 -9.19 21.92 31.04
N CYS A 9 -9.58 21.70 32.30
CA CYS A 9 -9.90 22.73 33.32
C CYS A 9 -10.45 22.11 34.62
N GLY A 10 -9.83 22.46 35.76
CA GLY A 10 -10.50 22.83 37.02
C GLY A 10 -11.19 21.79 37.91
N CYS A 11 -10.61 21.60 39.10
CA CYS A 11 -11.21 21.23 40.40
C CYS A 11 -11.56 19.77 40.74
N LEU A 12 -11.03 19.37 41.91
CA LEU A 12 -11.22 18.12 42.67
C LEU A 12 -12.70 17.81 42.94
N TRP A 13 -13.06 16.51 42.85
CA TRP A 13 -13.80 15.80 43.91
C TRP A 13 -13.38 14.32 43.90
N LEU A 14 -13.03 13.82 45.09
CA LEU A 14 -12.59 12.46 45.38
C LEU A 14 -13.83 11.57 45.60
N MET A 15 -14.03 10.53 44.79
CA MET A 15 -14.95 9.42 45.09
C MET A 15 -14.24 8.12 44.71
N ALA A 16 -13.83 7.37 45.73
CA ALA A 16 -13.23 6.06 45.59
C ALA A 16 -14.29 5.06 45.10
N SER A 17 -14.09 4.51 43.91
CA SER A 17 -14.73 3.28 43.46
C SER A 17 -13.64 2.31 43.03
N LEU A 18 -13.81 1.04 43.39
CA LEU A 18 -12.90 -0.07 43.11
C LEU A 18 -12.74 -0.25 41.59
N ALA A 19 -11.84 0.52 40.99
CA ALA A 19 -11.52 0.40 39.58
C ALA A 19 -10.45 -0.69 39.39
N ALA A 20 -10.78 -1.69 38.58
CA ALA A 20 -9.80 -2.55 37.93
C ALA A 20 -8.66 -1.67 37.35
N PRO A 21 -7.40 -2.14 37.33
CA PRO A 21 -6.28 -1.32 36.89
C PRO A 21 -6.54 -0.79 35.47
N CYS A 22 -6.85 0.50 35.38
CA CYS A 22 -7.08 1.19 34.12
C CYS A 22 -5.77 1.17 33.34
N GLN A 23 -5.75 0.39 32.26
CA GLN A 23 -4.58 0.21 31.42
C GLN A 23 -4.21 1.53 30.72
N GLN A 24 -2.96 1.93 30.92
CA GLN A 24 -2.23 3.16 30.63
C GLN A 24 -2.70 4.02 29.42
N ALA A 25 -3.31 5.18 29.72
CA ALA A 25 -3.81 6.18 28.77
C ALA A 25 -2.73 7.08 28.10
N ARG A 26 -1.50 6.59 27.90
CA ARG A 26 -0.42 7.38 27.26
C ARG A 26 0.38 6.56 26.26
N GLN A 27 -0.29 6.07 25.22
CA GLN A 27 0.39 5.42 24.09
C GLN A 27 0.99 6.45 23.12
N PHE A 28 0.36 7.63 22.98
CA PHE A 28 0.89 8.70 22.14
C PHE A 28 1.85 9.59 22.96
N GLY A 29 3.09 9.72 22.48
CA GLY A 29 4.12 10.57 23.09
C GLY A 29 4.07 12.00 22.56
N LEU A 30 4.38 12.19 21.29
CA LEU A 30 4.42 13.50 20.64
C LEU A 30 3.67 13.46 19.30
N LEU A 31 2.85 14.49 19.08
CA LEU A 31 2.28 14.83 17.79
C LEU A 31 3.06 16.01 17.22
N ARG A 32 3.75 15.83 16.09
CA ARG A 32 4.44 16.92 15.40
C ARG A 32 3.71 17.25 14.10
N SER A 33 3.46 18.54 13.85
CA SER A 33 2.98 19.00 12.55
C SER A 33 4.18 19.34 11.66
N LEU A 34 4.15 18.89 10.41
CA LEU A 34 5.08 19.33 9.38
C LEU A 34 4.57 20.62 8.72
N ASP A 35 5.44 21.32 7.99
CA ASP A 35 5.06 22.54 7.24
C ASP A 35 4.01 22.25 6.15
N THR A 36 3.95 21.01 5.68
CA THR A 36 2.92 20.49 4.76
C THR A 36 1.55 20.29 5.44
N GLY A 37 1.44 20.49 6.75
CA GLY A 37 0.24 20.24 7.55
C GLY A 37 0.10 18.80 8.06
N GLU A 38 0.88 17.87 7.51
CA GLU A 38 0.89 16.45 7.88
C GLU A 38 1.25 16.25 9.34
N LYS A 39 0.80 15.14 9.92
CA LYS A 39 1.02 14.83 11.33
C LYS A 39 1.94 13.62 11.48
N VAL A 40 3.05 13.81 12.17
CA VAL A 40 3.91 12.73 12.63
C VAL A 40 3.46 12.32 14.03
N LEU A 41 3.05 11.07 14.16
CA LEU A 41 2.60 10.44 15.39
C LEU A 41 3.72 9.59 15.96
N SER A 42 4.17 9.90 17.18
CA SER A 42 5.09 9.05 17.92
C SER A 42 4.35 8.31 19.03
N LEU A 43 4.48 6.98 19.04
CA LEU A 43 3.82 6.11 20.01
C LEU A 43 4.83 5.29 20.81
N ASN A 44 4.65 5.23 22.13
CA ASN A 44 5.35 4.25 22.96
C ASN A 44 4.52 2.96 22.99
N TRP A 45 5.03 1.89 22.37
CA TRP A 45 4.29 0.64 22.15
C TRP A 45 5.06 -0.61 22.62
N SER A 46 5.47 -0.59 23.89
CA SER A 46 6.20 -1.70 24.50
C SER A 46 5.33 -2.95 24.73
N ASN A 47 5.97 -4.13 24.74
CA ASN A 47 5.40 -5.42 25.15
C ASN A 47 4.24 -5.97 24.31
N GLN A 48 3.98 -5.40 23.13
CA GLN A 48 2.93 -5.87 22.21
C GLN A 48 3.50 -6.07 20.81
N SER A 49 3.06 -7.12 20.12
CA SER A 49 3.59 -7.48 18.80
C SER A 49 3.12 -6.58 17.66
N PHE A 50 1.95 -5.93 17.80
CA PHE A 50 1.35 -5.10 16.76
C PHE A 50 0.59 -3.90 17.34
N CYS A 51 0.52 -2.83 16.55
CA CYS A 51 -0.24 -1.61 16.84
C CYS A 51 -1.17 -1.30 15.67
N ARG A 52 -2.48 -1.21 15.90
CA ARG A 52 -3.48 -0.70 14.95
C ARG A 52 -3.74 0.75 15.28
N LEU A 53 -3.37 1.63 14.37
CA LEU A 53 -3.63 3.06 14.45
C LEU A 53 -4.96 3.40 13.77
N LEU A 54 -5.79 4.14 14.50
CA LEU A 54 -7.04 4.71 14.04
C LEU A 54 -6.93 6.22 13.93
N ALA A 55 -7.64 6.78 12.97
CA ALA A 55 -7.89 8.21 12.91
C ALA A 55 -9.35 8.53 12.60
N GLY A 56 -9.83 9.64 13.16
CA GLY A 56 -11.19 10.13 12.97
C GLY A 56 -11.22 11.63 12.71
N THR A 57 -12.24 12.10 12.02
CA THR A 57 -12.54 13.55 11.88
C THR A 57 -13.45 14.05 12.99
N ASN A 58 -14.05 13.12 13.74
CA ASN A 58 -14.85 13.34 14.94
C ASN A 58 -14.63 12.18 15.93
N LEU A 59 -15.34 12.18 17.06
CA LEU A 59 -15.16 11.19 18.13
C LEU A 59 -16.00 9.91 17.96
N LYS A 60 -16.82 9.82 16.90
CA LYS A 60 -17.71 8.70 16.60
C LYS A 60 -17.17 7.82 15.47
N ASP A 61 -16.64 8.46 14.43
CA ASP A 61 -16.22 7.78 13.20
C ASP A 61 -14.70 7.59 13.20
N TRP A 62 -14.26 6.35 13.43
CA TRP A 62 -12.86 5.97 13.49
C TRP A 62 -12.54 4.97 12.37
N LEU A 63 -11.54 5.30 11.56
CA LEU A 63 -11.04 4.41 10.51
C LEU A 63 -9.63 3.97 10.85
N ALA A 64 -9.32 2.70 10.58
CA ALA A 64 -7.94 2.28 10.60
C ALA A 64 -7.17 3.00 9.50
N ILE A 65 -5.97 3.46 9.84
CA ILE A 65 -5.06 4.09 8.87
C ILE A 65 -3.77 3.32 8.71
N ALA A 66 -3.34 2.58 9.74
CA ALA A 66 -2.16 1.71 9.65
C ALA A 66 -2.19 0.57 10.67
N THR A 67 -1.58 -0.56 10.32
CA THR A 67 -1.09 -1.57 11.26
C THR A 67 0.43 -1.57 11.24
N LEU A 68 1.06 -1.42 12.39
CA LEU A 68 2.51 -1.39 12.55
C LEU A 68 2.98 -2.63 13.31
N ASN A 69 4.20 -3.08 13.00
CA ASN A 69 4.91 -3.99 13.89
C ASN A 69 5.14 -3.27 15.23
N GLY A 70 4.96 -4.00 16.32
CA GLY A 70 5.20 -3.51 17.67
C GLY A 70 6.67 -3.19 17.92
N GLY A 71 6.91 -2.37 18.93
CA GLY A 71 8.25 -1.87 19.25
C GLY A 71 8.17 -0.71 20.22
N SER A 72 9.27 -0.46 20.95
CA SER A 72 9.28 0.51 22.04
C SER A 72 8.92 1.93 21.61
N MET A 73 9.30 2.33 20.40
CA MET A 73 8.94 3.63 19.83
C MET A 73 8.54 3.46 18.37
N LEU A 74 7.27 3.73 18.06
CA LEU A 74 6.72 3.71 16.72
C LEU A 74 6.57 5.14 16.21
N SER A 75 6.81 5.35 14.93
CA SER A 75 6.60 6.63 14.26
C SER A 75 5.86 6.40 12.95
N VAL A 76 4.80 7.17 12.72
CA VAL A 76 4.01 7.10 11.50
C VAL A 76 3.51 8.49 11.11
N THR A 77 3.53 8.76 9.81
CA THR A 77 3.04 10.03 9.25
C THR A 77 1.63 9.83 8.72
N ASP A 78 0.67 10.59 9.27
CA ASP A 78 -0.64 10.78 8.68
C ASP A 78 -0.56 11.86 7.60
N SER A 79 -0.29 11.42 6.38
CA SER A 79 -0.26 12.24 5.16
C SER A 79 -1.64 12.73 4.73
N ALA A 80 -2.72 12.11 5.24
CA ALA A 80 -4.07 12.53 4.92
C ALA A 80 -4.52 13.72 5.77
N ALA A 81 -3.84 13.99 6.89
CA ALA A 81 -4.22 15.04 7.84
C ALA A 81 -4.48 16.44 7.23
N PRO A 82 -3.71 16.94 6.23
CA PRO A 82 -3.97 18.24 5.60
C PRO A 82 -5.33 18.36 4.92
N PHE A 83 -5.91 17.23 4.49
CA PHE A 83 -7.20 17.21 3.79
C PHE A 83 -8.41 17.23 4.75
N PHE A 84 -8.17 17.25 6.06
CA PHE A 84 -9.22 17.28 7.07
C PHE A 84 -9.08 18.49 8.00
N PRO A 85 -10.18 19.16 8.36
CA PRO A 85 -10.14 20.32 9.26
C PRO A 85 -9.69 19.95 10.68
N ARG A 86 -9.84 18.68 11.06
CA ARG A 86 -9.42 18.14 12.36
C ARG A 86 -9.14 16.65 12.25
N ARG A 87 -8.19 16.18 13.06
CA ARG A 87 -7.86 14.76 13.23
C ARG A 87 -7.82 14.38 14.70
N PHE A 88 -8.40 13.24 15.02
CA PHE A 88 -8.29 12.54 16.30
C PHE A 88 -7.58 11.22 16.06
N TYR A 89 -6.81 10.76 17.04
CA TYR A 89 -6.03 9.53 16.93
C TYR A 89 -6.31 8.60 18.10
N SER A 90 -6.32 7.31 17.82
CA SER A 90 -6.45 6.24 18.81
C SER A 90 -5.64 5.04 18.34
N ALA A 91 -5.20 4.20 19.26
CA ALA A 91 -4.44 3.00 18.92
C ALA A 91 -4.85 1.84 19.81
N TYR A 92 -4.74 0.62 19.29
CA TYR A 92 -5.01 -0.61 20.04
C TYR A 92 -4.21 -1.79 19.49
N THR A 93 -4.10 -2.86 20.26
CA THR A 93 -3.50 -4.12 19.80
C THR A 93 -4.53 -4.86 18.94
N PRO A 94 -4.29 -5.08 17.63
CA PRO A 94 -5.22 -5.87 16.83
C PRO A 94 -5.25 -7.32 17.35
N THR A 95 -6.41 -7.95 17.26
CA THR A 95 -6.61 -9.37 17.58
C THR A 95 -7.05 -10.10 16.31
N GLY A 96 -6.68 -11.37 16.18
CA GLY A 96 -6.98 -12.18 14.99
C GLY A 96 -5.85 -13.14 14.65
N ALA A 97 -6.17 -14.18 13.88
CA ALA A 97 -5.19 -15.20 13.48
C ALA A 97 -4.19 -14.67 12.44
N VAL A 98 -4.62 -13.75 11.57
CA VAL A 98 -3.79 -13.14 10.53
C VAL A 98 -3.76 -11.63 10.76
N ILE A 99 -2.59 -11.10 11.08
CA ILE A 99 -2.36 -9.66 11.24
C ILE A 99 -1.33 -9.26 10.19
N ILE A 100 -1.77 -8.45 9.22
CA ILE A 100 -0.91 -7.87 8.19
C ILE A 100 -0.60 -6.43 8.57
N THR A 101 0.67 -6.07 8.57
CA THR A 101 1.11 -4.67 8.73
C THR A 101 0.91 -3.91 7.43
N GLY A 102 0.75 -2.60 7.51
CA GLY A 102 0.54 -1.79 6.31
C GLY A 102 -0.48 -0.69 6.52
N ASP A 103 -0.70 0.07 5.45
CA ASP A 103 -1.73 1.10 5.45
C ASP A 103 -3.11 0.48 5.22
N HIS A 104 -4.12 1.10 5.80
CA HIS A 104 -5.51 0.70 5.62
C HIS A 104 -6.19 1.65 4.64
N ILE A 105 -6.90 1.08 3.66
CA ILE A 105 -7.85 1.79 2.80
C ILE A 105 -9.23 1.18 3.07
N HIS A 106 -10.15 2.00 3.55
CA HIS A 106 -11.50 1.56 3.85
C HIS A 106 -12.26 1.20 2.57
N THR A 107 -13.00 0.09 2.61
CA THR A 107 -13.91 -0.33 1.53
C THR A 107 -15.29 -0.71 2.10
N THR A 108 -16.27 -0.95 1.23
CA THR A 108 -17.59 -1.44 1.64
C THR A 108 -17.56 -2.86 2.22
N GLU A 109 -16.50 -3.61 2.00
CA GLU A 109 -16.35 -5.02 2.39
C GLU A 109 -15.07 -5.24 3.23
N GLY A 110 -14.89 -4.40 4.25
CA GLY A 110 -13.71 -4.42 5.12
C GLY A 110 -12.50 -3.71 4.50
N ASP A 111 -11.48 -3.45 5.30
CA ASP A 111 -10.33 -2.68 4.82
C ASP A 111 -9.47 -3.50 3.85
N LEU A 112 -9.01 -2.84 2.80
CA LEU A 112 -7.84 -3.25 2.03
C LEU A 112 -6.59 -2.85 2.83
N ILE A 113 -5.70 -3.80 3.08
CA ILE A 113 -4.40 -3.55 3.70
C ILE A 113 -3.33 -3.52 2.60
N ILE A 114 -2.57 -2.44 2.54
CA ILE A 114 -1.42 -2.27 1.64
C ILE A 114 -0.16 -2.48 2.48
N HIS A 115 0.57 -3.56 2.19
CA HIS A 115 1.83 -3.93 2.85
C HIS A 115 3.02 -3.72 1.89
N PRO A 116 3.71 -2.57 1.94
CA PRO A 116 4.96 -2.36 1.21
C PRO A 116 6.02 -3.35 1.67
N MET A 117 6.71 -3.99 0.73
CA MET A 117 7.73 -5.00 1.06
C MET A 117 9.12 -4.53 0.68
N ASN A 118 9.43 -4.56 -0.61
CA ASN A 118 10.73 -4.12 -1.11
C ASN A 118 10.65 -3.78 -2.59
N HIS A 119 11.30 -2.68 -3.00
CA HIS A 119 11.40 -2.30 -4.40
C HIS A 119 10.04 -2.12 -5.09
N ALA A 120 9.59 -3.08 -5.90
CA ALA A 120 8.26 -3.13 -6.50
C ALA A 120 7.35 -4.24 -5.93
N THR A 121 7.86 -5.03 -4.99
CA THR A 121 7.06 -6.05 -4.32
C THR A 121 6.14 -5.42 -3.28
N LEU A 122 4.85 -5.73 -3.37
CA LEU A 122 3.85 -5.37 -2.37
C LEU A 122 2.83 -6.49 -2.19
N LEU A 123 2.27 -6.57 -0.98
CA LEU A 123 1.12 -7.39 -0.65
C LEU A 123 -0.11 -6.49 -0.46
N LEU A 124 -1.17 -6.79 -1.20
CA LEU A 124 -2.52 -6.31 -0.93
C LEU A 124 -3.28 -7.42 -0.21
N TYR A 125 -3.78 -7.16 0.99
CA TYR A 125 -4.59 -8.11 1.74
C TYR A 125 -6.00 -7.57 1.91
N TRP A 126 -6.99 -8.27 1.37
CA TRP A 126 -8.39 -7.85 1.43
C TRP A 126 -9.32 -9.05 1.51
N ASN A 127 -10.29 -8.98 2.42
CA ASN A 127 -11.32 -10.00 2.62
C ASN A 127 -10.77 -11.44 2.68
N GLY A 128 -9.72 -11.63 3.49
CA GLY A 128 -9.08 -12.93 3.68
C GLY A 128 -8.08 -13.34 2.58
N ARG A 129 -7.96 -12.55 1.50
CA ARG A 129 -7.15 -12.90 0.32
C ARG A 129 -5.87 -12.10 0.22
N ALA A 130 -4.79 -12.78 -0.16
CA ALA A 130 -3.48 -12.20 -0.39
C ALA A 130 -3.19 -12.07 -1.89
N ILE A 131 -3.02 -10.83 -2.34
CA ILE A 131 -2.64 -10.47 -3.70
C ILE A 131 -1.23 -9.91 -3.67
N TYR A 132 -0.29 -10.61 -4.30
CA TYR A 132 1.10 -10.16 -4.43
C TYR A 132 1.34 -9.55 -5.79
N ALA A 133 2.01 -8.41 -5.85
CA ALA A 133 2.58 -7.89 -7.08
C ALA A 133 4.09 -8.08 -7.07
N ASP A 134 4.62 -8.61 -8.17
CA ASP A 134 6.05 -8.71 -8.45
C ASP A 134 6.90 -9.24 -7.27
N PRO A 135 6.58 -10.41 -6.69
CA PRO A 135 7.27 -10.89 -5.50
C PRO A 135 8.71 -11.30 -5.79
N THR A 136 9.67 -10.58 -5.19
CA THR A 136 11.11 -10.87 -5.28
C THR A 136 11.81 -11.02 -3.94
N ASN A 137 11.08 -10.89 -2.83
CA ASN A 137 11.62 -11.14 -1.49
C ASN A 137 12.06 -12.61 -1.32
N SER A 138 13.12 -12.84 -0.54
CA SER A 138 13.56 -14.18 -0.16
C SER A 138 12.47 -14.93 0.64
N ALA A 139 12.55 -16.26 0.69
CA ALA A 139 11.63 -17.06 1.50
C ALA A 139 11.59 -16.61 2.97
N ALA A 140 12.72 -16.17 3.52
CA ALA A 140 12.78 -15.59 4.86
C ALA A 140 12.01 -14.26 4.97
N GLY A 141 12.12 -13.40 3.96
CA GLY A 141 11.37 -12.13 3.88
C GLY A 141 9.87 -12.30 3.62
N LEU A 142 9.43 -13.50 3.22
CA LEU A 142 8.03 -13.87 3.04
C LEU A 142 7.47 -14.66 4.24
N SER A 143 8.32 -15.00 5.22
CA SER A 143 7.93 -15.81 6.37
C SER A 143 6.88 -15.11 7.23
N GLY A 144 5.86 -15.85 7.65
CA GLY A 144 4.75 -15.32 8.47
C GLY A 144 3.67 -14.56 7.67
N LEU A 145 3.87 -14.35 6.37
CA LEU A 145 2.84 -13.81 5.49
C LEU A 145 1.98 -14.94 4.88
N PRO A 146 0.71 -14.65 4.52
CA PRO A 146 -0.17 -15.63 3.89
C PRO A 146 0.38 -16.09 2.52
N LYS A 147 0.04 -17.32 2.13
CA LYS A 147 0.25 -17.77 0.75
C LYS A 147 -0.61 -16.95 -0.20
N ALA A 148 -0.17 -16.83 -1.46
CA ALA A 148 -0.86 -16.01 -2.44
C ALA A 148 -2.14 -16.68 -2.93
N ASP A 149 -3.24 -15.94 -2.96
CA ASP A 149 -4.40 -16.29 -3.76
C ASP A 149 -4.21 -15.82 -5.21
N LEU A 150 -3.63 -14.62 -5.38
CA LEU A 150 -3.34 -14.01 -6.67
C LEU A 150 -1.92 -13.46 -6.69
N ILE A 151 -1.18 -13.74 -7.77
CA ILE A 151 0.12 -13.13 -8.06
C ILE A 151 -0.01 -12.39 -9.39
N LEU A 152 0.33 -11.10 -9.38
CA LEU A 152 0.42 -10.26 -10.57
C LEU A 152 1.89 -10.06 -10.90
N LEU A 153 2.29 -10.48 -12.10
CA LEU A 153 3.63 -10.28 -12.64
C LEU A 153 3.56 -9.25 -13.76
N THR A 154 4.21 -8.11 -13.56
CA THR A 154 4.22 -7.00 -14.52
C THR A 154 5.09 -7.34 -15.72
N HIS A 155 6.29 -7.88 -15.49
CA HIS A 155 7.24 -8.30 -16.52
C HIS A 155 8.26 -9.30 -15.95
N SER A 156 9.22 -9.75 -16.77
CA SER A 156 10.12 -10.86 -16.44
C SER A 156 11.53 -10.45 -15.98
N HIS A 157 11.77 -9.20 -15.61
CA HIS A 157 13.07 -8.80 -15.05
C HIS A 157 13.23 -9.30 -13.60
N ASN A 158 14.48 -9.57 -13.20
CA ASN A 158 14.79 -10.27 -11.95
C ASN A 158 14.36 -9.53 -10.67
N ASP A 159 14.15 -8.22 -10.75
CA ASP A 159 13.67 -7.35 -9.67
C ASP A 159 12.14 -7.29 -9.57
N HIS A 160 11.42 -7.93 -10.51
CA HIS A 160 9.98 -8.14 -10.51
C HIS A 160 9.56 -9.63 -10.56
N PHE A 161 10.46 -10.49 -11.01
CA PHE A 161 10.23 -11.90 -11.27
C PHE A 161 11.28 -12.75 -10.55
N ASN A 162 10.85 -13.53 -9.56
CA ASN A 162 11.74 -14.44 -8.84
C ASN A 162 11.10 -15.82 -8.63
N THR A 163 11.66 -16.84 -9.28
CA THR A 163 11.15 -18.21 -9.20
C THR A 163 11.07 -18.75 -7.77
N ASN A 164 12.03 -18.43 -6.89
CA ASN A 164 12.03 -18.92 -5.51
C ASN A 164 10.92 -18.26 -4.69
N SER A 165 10.71 -16.96 -4.85
CA SER A 165 9.59 -16.24 -4.23
C SER A 165 8.24 -16.79 -4.70
N LEU A 166 8.12 -17.08 -6.00
CA LEU A 166 6.91 -17.68 -6.57
C LEU A 166 6.62 -19.06 -5.98
N PHE A 167 7.62 -19.94 -5.86
CA PHE A 167 7.45 -21.22 -5.15
C PHE A 167 7.10 -21.05 -3.67
N ALA A 168 7.70 -20.05 -3.01
CA ALA A 168 7.42 -19.77 -1.61
C ALA A 168 5.99 -19.25 -1.39
N LEU A 169 5.33 -18.67 -2.39
CA LEU A 169 3.98 -18.10 -2.26
C LEU A 169 2.87 -18.98 -2.83
N THR A 170 3.18 -19.79 -3.86
CA THR A 170 2.19 -20.57 -4.60
C THR A 170 1.66 -21.75 -3.77
N ASN A 171 0.34 -21.94 -3.80
CA ASN A 171 -0.38 -23.09 -3.26
C ASN A 171 -1.43 -23.58 -4.28
N ALA A 172 -2.22 -24.60 -3.92
CA ALA A 172 -3.20 -25.23 -4.83
C ALA A 172 -4.26 -24.26 -5.40
N GLY A 173 -4.56 -23.15 -4.71
CA GLY A 173 -5.53 -22.14 -5.14
C GLY A 173 -4.91 -20.88 -5.75
N THR A 174 -3.59 -20.81 -5.89
CA THR A 174 -2.96 -19.60 -6.44
C THR A 174 -3.27 -19.44 -7.91
N VAL A 175 -3.59 -18.22 -8.33
CA VAL A 175 -3.63 -17.80 -9.73
C VAL A 175 -2.46 -16.84 -9.99
N ILE A 176 -1.69 -17.08 -11.05
CA ILE A 176 -0.61 -16.21 -11.50
C ILE A 176 -1.03 -15.54 -12.81
N LEU A 177 -1.03 -14.22 -12.86
CA LEU A 177 -1.33 -13.45 -14.07
C LEU A 177 -0.08 -12.71 -14.54
N GLY A 178 0.16 -12.74 -15.84
CA GLY A 178 1.33 -12.13 -16.46
C GLY A 178 1.14 -12.01 -17.97
N PHE A 179 2.00 -11.26 -18.65
CA PHE A 179 2.04 -11.28 -20.11
C PHE A 179 2.53 -12.65 -20.61
N SER A 180 2.27 -13.00 -21.87
CA SER A 180 2.57 -14.33 -22.43
C SER A 180 4.05 -14.73 -22.32
N ASN A 181 4.98 -13.80 -22.57
CA ASN A 181 6.42 -14.02 -22.36
C ASN A 181 6.76 -14.28 -20.88
N VAL A 182 6.10 -13.59 -19.95
CA VAL A 182 6.29 -13.78 -18.50
C VAL A 182 5.82 -15.17 -18.07
N ILE A 183 4.65 -15.60 -18.56
CA ILE A 183 4.13 -16.95 -18.27
C ILE A 183 5.06 -18.03 -18.86
N ASN A 184 5.59 -17.81 -20.06
CA ASN A 184 6.55 -18.73 -20.67
C ASN A 184 7.87 -18.81 -19.89
N ALA A 185 8.29 -17.72 -19.24
CA ALA A 185 9.48 -17.67 -18.40
C ALA A 185 9.32 -18.40 -17.05
N LEU A 186 8.09 -18.70 -16.61
CA LEU A 186 7.85 -19.48 -15.40
C LEU A 186 8.50 -20.86 -15.48
N HIS A 187 9.00 -21.30 -14.33
CA HIS A 187 9.38 -22.70 -14.12
C HIS A 187 8.20 -23.61 -14.51
N PRO A 188 8.41 -24.73 -15.21
CA PRO A 188 7.32 -25.59 -15.70
C PRO A 188 6.29 -25.98 -14.64
N ALA A 189 6.74 -26.27 -13.42
CA ALA A 189 5.88 -26.62 -12.27
C ALA A 189 4.93 -25.50 -11.81
N LEU A 190 5.17 -24.24 -12.20
CA LEU A 190 4.31 -23.09 -11.86
C LEU A 190 3.33 -22.74 -12.98
N ARG A 191 3.53 -23.24 -14.20
CA ARG A 191 2.71 -22.86 -15.37
C ARG A 191 1.26 -23.30 -15.26
N SER A 192 0.97 -24.38 -14.52
CA SER A 192 -0.40 -24.85 -14.28
C SER A 192 -1.25 -23.88 -13.43
N TYR A 193 -0.61 -22.97 -12.71
CA TYR A 193 -1.28 -21.92 -11.91
C TYR A 193 -1.47 -20.62 -12.69
N ALA A 194 -0.96 -20.55 -13.92
CA ALA A 194 -0.74 -19.29 -14.61
C ALA A 194 -1.67 -19.09 -15.81
N ALA A 195 -2.10 -17.86 -16.01
CA ALA A 195 -2.85 -17.44 -17.19
C ALA A 195 -2.25 -16.16 -17.78
N ALA A 196 -2.14 -16.13 -19.11
CA ALA A 196 -1.64 -14.96 -19.81
C ALA A 196 -2.72 -13.88 -19.94
N MET A 197 -2.31 -12.62 -19.79
CA MET A 197 -3.14 -11.45 -20.08
C MET A 197 -2.43 -10.53 -21.08
N THR A 198 -3.15 -10.09 -22.10
CA THR A 198 -2.68 -9.07 -23.05
C THR A 198 -3.10 -7.68 -22.58
N ASN A 199 -2.37 -6.63 -22.98
CA ASN A 199 -2.78 -5.26 -22.70
C ASN A 199 -4.22 -5.01 -23.21
N GLY A 200 -5.05 -4.37 -22.39
CA GLY A 200 -6.47 -4.11 -22.67
C GLY A 200 -7.41 -5.25 -22.27
N SER A 201 -6.91 -6.45 -21.97
CA SER A 201 -7.74 -7.56 -21.50
C SER A 201 -8.12 -7.42 -20.02
N SER A 202 -9.23 -8.05 -19.65
CA SER A 202 -9.69 -8.14 -18.26
C SER A 202 -10.08 -9.56 -17.89
N THR A 203 -9.92 -9.90 -16.62
CA THR A 203 -10.40 -11.15 -16.02
C THR A 203 -11.00 -10.88 -14.65
N ASN A 204 -11.74 -11.84 -14.09
CA ASN A 204 -12.18 -11.79 -12.71
C ASN A 204 -11.57 -12.98 -11.96
N VAL A 205 -10.85 -12.68 -10.87
CA VAL A 205 -10.27 -13.69 -9.99
C VAL A 205 -10.78 -13.40 -8.59
N TYR A 206 -11.52 -14.34 -8.03
CA TYR A 206 -12.06 -14.22 -6.66
C TYR A 206 -12.92 -12.98 -6.40
N GLY A 207 -13.68 -12.52 -7.40
CA GLY A 207 -14.50 -11.31 -7.30
C GLY A 207 -13.71 -10.01 -7.53
N ILE A 208 -12.40 -10.08 -7.75
CA ILE A 208 -11.54 -8.94 -8.08
C ILE A 208 -11.46 -8.86 -9.61
N ASN A 209 -11.91 -7.76 -10.19
CA ASN A 209 -11.69 -7.51 -11.62
C ASN A 209 -10.25 -7.02 -11.83
N ILE A 210 -9.51 -7.70 -12.69
CA ILE A 210 -8.13 -7.38 -13.05
C ILE A 210 -8.13 -6.94 -14.50
N GLN A 211 -7.65 -5.73 -14.78
CA GLN A 211 -7.40 -5.23 -16.13
C GLN A 211 -5.89 -5.09 -16.34
N ALA A 212 -5.38 -5.70 -17.40
CA ALA A 212 -4.01 -5.51 -17.84
C ALA A 212 -3.92 -4.24 -18.69
N VAL A 213 -2.99 -3.34 -18.37
CA VAL A 213 -2.75 -2.08 -19.10
C VAL A 213 -1.30 -2.05 -19.63
N PRO A 214 -1.00 -1.28 -20.69
CA PRO A 214 0.37 -1.18 -21.19
C PRO A 214 1.34 -0.66 -20.12
N ALA A 215 2.52 -1.28 -20.05
CA ALA A 215 3.67 -0.81 -19.29
C ALA A 215 4.93 -0.97 -20.15
N TYR A 216 5.54 0.16 -20.56
CA TYR A 216 6.68 0.16 -21.47
C TYR A 216 7.42 1.51 -21.46
N ASN A 217 8.68 1.52 -21.91
CA ASN A 217 9.41 2.77 -22.14
C ASN A 217 9.06 3.37 -23.51
N THR A 218 8.74 4.66 -23.56
CA THR A 218 8.40 5.35 -24.80
C THR A 218 9.62 5.62 -25.67
N ASN A 219 10.79 5.82 -25.04
CA ASN A 219 12.02 6.22 -25.73
C ASN A 219 13.23 5.31 -25.43
N ALA A 220 13.15 4.45 -24.42
CA ALA A 220 14.22 3.50 -24.07
C ALA A 220 13.83 2.06 -24.45
N SER A 221 14.81 1.15 -24.45
CA SER A 221 14.61 -0.26 -24.82
C SER A 221 14.55 -1.22 -23.64
N TYR A 222 14.61 -0.74 -22.39
CA TYR A 222 14.57 -1.60 -21.21
C TYR A 222 13.26 -2.38 -21.13
N HIS A 223 12.12 -1.72 -21.38
CA HIS A 223 10.78 -2.31 -21.37
C HIS A 223 10.09 -2.05 -22.71
N PRO A 224 10.25 -2.92 -23.72
CA PRO A 224 9.58 -2.75 -25.01
C PRO A 224 8.05 -2.79 -24.91
N LYS A 225 7.38 -2.10 -25.83
CA LYS A 225 5.90 -2.15 -25.92
C LYS A 225 5.43 -3.58 -26.20
N GLY A 226 4.44 -4.04 -25.45
CA GLY A 226 3.80 -5.35 -25.66
C GLY A 226 4.57 -6.54 -25.07
N VAL A 227 5.42 -6.33 -24.06
CA VAL A 227 6.11 -7.42 -23.34
C VAL A 227 5.86 -7.43 -21.83
N GLY A 228 5.01 -6.52 -21.34
CA GLY A 228 4.70 -6.35 -19.93
C GLY A 228 3.33 -5.70 -19.73
N ASN A 229 2.87 -5.73 -18.48
CA ASN A 229 1.59 -5.22 -18.03
C ASN A 229 1.80 -4.32 -16.81
N GLY A 230 1.11 -3.18 -16.77
CA GLY A 230 0.58 -2.65 -15.53
C GLY A 230 -0.76 -3.32 -15.23
N TYR A 231 -1.30 -3.14 -14.02
CA TYR A 231 -2.59 -3.71 -13.64
C TYR A 231 -3.48 -2.68 -12.97
N VAL A 232 -4.77 -2.70 -13.33
CA VAL A 232 -5.84 -2.03 -12.57
C VAL A 232 -6.70 -3.10 -11.92
N LEU A 233 -6.77 -3.08 -10.60
CA LEU A 233 -7.62 -3.97 -9.80
C LEU A 233 -8.87 -3.19 -9.39
N SER A 234 -10.04 -3.80 -9.55
CA SER A 234 -11.29 -3.28 -8.99
C SER A 234 -11.87 -4.27 -7.98
N LEU A 235 -12.01 -3.82 -6.72
CA LEU A 235 -12.53 -4.60 -5.59
C LEU A 235 -13.28 -3.68 -4.63
N ALA A 236 -14.45 -4.10 -4.15
CA ALA A 236 -15.26 -3.38 -3.16
C ALA A 236 -15.39 -1.86 -3.40
N GLY A 237 -15.61 -1.48 -4.66
CA GLY A 237 -15.74 -0.07 -5.08
C GLY A 237 -14.43 0.69 -5.23
N LEU A 238 -13.27 0.10 -4.89
CA LEU A 238 -11.96 0.69 -5.11
C LEU A 238 -11.40 0.36 -6.49
N ARG A 239 -10.61 1.28 -7.05
CA ARG A 239 -9.74 1.06 -8.22
C ARG A 239 -8.27 1.32 -7.85
N ILE A 240 -7.44 0.30 -8.01
CA ILE A 240 -6.02 0.31 -7.62
C ILE A 240 -5.16 0.09 -8.86
N TYR A 241 -4.24 1.01 -9.15
CA TYR A 241 -3.31 0.91 -10.26
C TYR A 241 -1.90 0.52 -9.79
N ILE A 242 -1.31 -0.50 -10.40
CA ILE A 242 0.07 -0.92 -10.22
C ILE A 242 0.78 -0.71 -11.55
N SER A 243 1.76 0.21 -11.60
CA SER A 243 2.33 0.62 -12.88
C SER A 243 3.16 -0.44 -13.56
N GLY A 244 3.91 -1.22 -12.77
CA GLY A 244 5.08 -1.90 -13.31
C GLY A 244 6.10 -0.89 -13.85
N ASP A 245 7.12 -1.40 -14.54
CA ASP A 245 8.15 -0.55 -15.11
C ASP A 245 7.70 0.03 -16.44
N THR A 246 7.43 1.34 -16.42
CA THR A 246 6.88 2.07 -17.56
C THR A 246 7.33 3.53 -17.54
N ASP A 247 7.40 4.12 -18.72
CA ASP A 247 7.34 5.59 -18.88
C ASP A 247 5.87 6.06 -18.77
N ALA A 248 5.63 7.36 -18.90
CA ALA A 248 4.29 7.93 -18.98
C ALA A 248 3.62 7.64 -20.34
N ALA A 249 3.36 6.35 -20.61
CA ALA A 249 2.74 5.88 -21.84
C ALA A 249 1.38 6.58 -22.09
N PRO A 250 1.06 6.99 -23.33
CA PRO A 250 -0.15 7.74 -23.64
C PRO A 250 -1.46 7.08 -23.19
N GLU A 251 -1.51 5.74 -23.22
CA GLU A 251 -2.66 4.95 -22.80
C GLU A 251 -3.03 5.16 -21.32
N LEU A 252 -2.04 5.47 -20.48
CA LEU A 252 -2.25 5.74 -19.05
C LEU A 252 -3.11 6.98 -18.81
N ASN A 253 -3.23 7.88 -19.80
CA ASN A 253 -4.10 9.06 -19.72
C ASN A 253 -5.59 8.72 -19.63
N THR A 254 -5.96 7.47 -19.97
CA THR A 254 -7.34 6.98 -19.88
C THR A 254 -7.70 6.47 -18.48
N LEU A 255 -6.72 6.34 -17.59
CA LEU A 255 -6.96 5.89 -16.22
C LEU A 255 -7.61 7.02 -15.41
N THR A 256 -8.83 6.77 -14.98
CA THR A 256 -9.61 7.70 -14.14
C THR A 256 -10.19 6.99 -12.92
N ASN A 257 -10.64 7.79 -11.95
CA ASN A 257 -11.29 7.32 -10.72
C ASN A 257 -10.44 6.31 -9.95
N LEU A 258 -9.13 6.55 -9.87
CA LEU A 258 -8.22 5.72 -9.11
C LEU A 258 -8.28 6.09 -7.62
N ASP A 259 -8.45 5.10 -6.76
CA ASP A 259 -8.34 5.28 -5.32
C ASP A 259 -6.89 5.17 -4.86
N VAL A 260 -6.13 4.27 -5.48
CA VAL A 260 -4.72 4.03 -5.14
C VAL A 260 -3.91 3.86 -6.42
N ALA A 261 -2.72 4.45 -6.48
CA ALA A 261 -1.74 4.17 -7.53
C ALA A 261 -0.34 3.90 -6.96
N PHE A 262 0.35 2.91 -7.51
CA PHE A 262 1.77 2.63 -7.28
C PHE A 262 2.55 2.99 -8.54
N ILE A 263 3.51 3.90 -8.42
CA ILE A 263 4.21 4.51 -9.56
C ILE A 263 5.72 4.27 -9.46
N CYS A 264 6.27 3.50 -10.40
CA CYS A 264 7.72 3.32 -10.53
C CYS A 264 8.37 4.64 -10.94
N MET A 265 9.51 4.98 -10.33
CA MET A 265 10.16 6.27 -10.56
C MET A 265 11.67 6.16 -10.37
N ARG A 266 12.35 5.60 -11.37
CA ARG A 266 13.80 5.38 -11.36
C ARG A 266 14.39 5.36 -12.77
N LEU A 267 15.16 6.39 -13.09
CA LEU A 267 16.00 6.38 -14.29
C LEU A 267 17.16 5.36 -14.17
N PRO A 268 17.64 4.82 -15.30
CA PRO A 268 17.12 5.01 -16.67
C PRO A 268 15.98 4.04 -17.06
N TYR A 269 15.45 3.28 -16.10
CA TYR A 269 14.58 2.13 -16.36
C TYR A 269 13.10 2.50 -16.51
N THR A 270 12.65 3.52 -15.78
CA THR A 270 11.26 4.00 -15.75
C THR A 270 11.22 5.53 -15.83
N MET A 271 10.27 6.18 -15.16
CA MET A 271 10.13 7.63 -15.18
C MET A 271 11.17 8.34 -14.30
N ASP A 272 11.54 9.55 -14.70
CA ASP A 272 12.13 10.52 -13.79
C ASP A 272 11.05 11.13 -12.86
N ILE A 273 11.50 11.89 -11.86
CA ILE A 273 10.62 12.50 -10.85
C ILE A 273 9.57 13.41 -11.50
N THR A 274 9.99 14.21 -12.48
CA THR A 274 9.13 15.15 -13.19
C THR A 274 7.99 14.43 -13.92
N ASN A 275 8.32 13.44 -14.73
CA ASN A 275 7.32 12.69 -15.52
C ASN A 275 6.40 11.87 -14.61
N ALA A 276 6.93 11.25 -13.56
CA ALA A 276 6.11 10.53 -12.58
C ALA A 276 5.11 11.48 -11.89
N ALA A 277 5.55 12.66 -11.45
CA ALA A 277 4.67 13.65 -10.82
C ALA A 277 3.62 14.19 -11.81
N LEU A 278 3.99 14.48 -13.06
CA LEU A 278 3.06 14.92 -14.10
C LEU A 278 2.02 13.85 -14.45
N LEU A 279 2.42 12.57 -14.49
CA LEU A 279 1.48 11.47 -14.68
C LEU A 279 0.47 11.40 -13.53
N VAL A 280 0.93 11.49 -12.28
CA VAL A 280 0.07 11.48 -11.08
C VAL A 280 -0.90 12.64 -11.08
N ARG A 281 -0.44 13.86 -11.41
CA ARG A 281 -1.31 15.04 -11.53
C ARG A 281 -2.35 14.91 -12.65
N ARG A 282 -2.08 14.08 -13.66
CA ARG A 282 -3.00 13.81 -14.78
C ARG A 282 -4.05 12.75 -14.42
N ILE A 283 -3.64 11.63 -13.82
CA ILE A 283 -4.55 10.51 -13.50
C ILE A 283 -5.24 10.66 -12.12
N GLN A 284 -4.75 11.60 -11.30
CA GLN A 284 -5.32 12.06 -10.03
C GLN A 284 -5.85 10.94 -9.13
N PRO A 285 -4.99 9.99 -8.71
CA PRO A 285 -5.43 8.98 -7.76
C PRO A 285 -5.68 9.63 -6.40
N ARG A 286 -6.64 9.13 -5.61
CA ARG A 286 -6.86 9.66 -4.25
C ARG A 286 -5.62 9.47 -3.37
N VAL A 287 -4.92 8.35 -3.54
CA VAL A 287 -3.67 8.03 -2.85
C VAL A 287 -2.63 7.58 -3.86
N VAL A 288 -1.40 8.06 -3.73
CA VAL A 288 -0.27 7.59 -4.53
C VAL A 288 0.90 7.14 -3.66
N TYR A 289 1.52 6.03 -4.06
CA TYR A 289 2.76 5.51 -3.52
C TYR A 289 3.84 5.56 -4.61
N PRO A 290 4.89 6.39 -4.47
CA PRO A 290 6.10 6.14 -5.23
C PRO A 290 6.74 4.85 -4.68
N TYR A 291 7.10 3.95 -5.59
CA TYR A 291 7.86 2.73 -5.31
C TYR A 291 8.89 2.53 -6.43
N HIS A 292 9.75 1.51 -6.35
CA HIS A 292 10.83 1.33 -7.34
C HIS A 292 11.60 2.63 -7.62
N PHE A 293 12.08 3.28 -6.55
CA PHE A 293 12.73 4.58 -6.66
C PHE A 293 14.21 4.55 -6.24
N ARG A 294 14.63 3.54 -5.46
CA ARG A 294 15.96 3.43 -4.82
C ARG A 294 16.34 4.74 -4.14
N ASP A 295 17.26 5.50 -4.74
CA ASP A 295 17.83 6.72 -4.19
C ASP A 295 17.19 8.00 -4.76
N SER A 296 16.12 7.87 -5.57
CA SER A 296 15.43 9.02 -6.14
C SER A 296 14.75 9.86 -5.04
N ASP A 297 14.76 11.18 -5.18
CA ASP A 297 14.21 12.11 -4.19
C ASP A 297 12.67 12.07 -4.16
N VAL A 298 12.13 11.22 -3.27
CA VAL A 298 10.69 11.05 -3.05
C VAL A 298 10.02 12.27 -2.42
N GLU A 299 10.77 13.14 -1.74
CA GLU A 299 10.24 14.39 -1.19
C GLU A 299 10.10 15.43 -2.31
N LEU A 300 11.02 15.46 -3.28
CA LEU A 300 10.84 16.26 -4.50
C LEU A 300 9.64 15.77 -5.30
N PHE A 301 9.48 14.46 -5.49
CA PHE A 301 8.28 13.90 -6.12
C PHE A 301 7.01 14.39 -5.45
N LYS A 302 6.93 14.30 -4.11
CA LYS A 302 5.80 14.79 -3.33
C LYS A 302 5.54 16.28 -3.51
N ARG A 303 6.58 17.12 -3.46
CA ARG A 303 6.47 18.57 -3.72
C ARG A 303 5.96 18.87 -5.13
N MET A 304 6.38 18.09 -6.13
CA MET A 304 5.96 18.26 -7.52
C MET A 304 4.55 17.76 -7.79
N VAL A 305 4.08 16.72 -7.09
CA VAL A 305 2.65 16.34 -7.10
C VAL A 305 1.80 17.48 -6.55
N GLY A 306 2.27 18.17 -5.51
CA GLY A 306 1.64 19.37 -4.97
C GLY A 306 0.46 19.07 -4.04
N THR A 307 -0.15 20.13 -3.52
CA THR A 307 -1.29 20.08 -2.58
C THR A 307 -2.54 20.77 -3.13
N ASP A 308 -2.49 21.27 -4.38
CA ASP A 308 -3.60 21.89 -5.10
C ASP A 308 -4.62 20.86 -5.60
N LEU A 309 -4.24 19.58 -5.66
CA LEU A 309 -5.08 18.46 -6.02
C LEU A 309 -5.39 17.59 -4.79
N PRO A 310 -6.54 16.88 -4.75
CA PRO A 310 -6.88 15.98 -3.66
C PRO A 310 -6.13 14.63 -3.76
N VAL A 311 -4.82 14.68 -3.98
CA VAL A 311 -3.92 13.53 -4.12
C VAL A 311 -3.08 13.40 -2.85
N GLU A 312 -3.32 12.34 -2.07
CA GLU A 312 -2.51 12.01 -0.90
C GLU A 312 -1.24 11.26 -1.33
N VAL A 313 -0.07 11.87 -1.15
CA VAL A 313 1.22 11.20 -1.40
C VAL A 313 1.69 10.47 -0.15
N ARG A 314 1.70 9.13 -0.19
CA ARG A 314 2.17 8.28 0.89
C ARG A 314 3.59 7.81 0.65
N LEU A 315 4.52 8.45 1.33
CA LEU A 315 5.91 7.99 1.40
C LEU A 315 6.01 6.88 2.45
N ARG A 316 6.48 5.70 2.03
CA ARG A 316 6.63 4.51 2.88
C ARG A 316 8.03 3.92 2.73
N LYS A 317 8.40 3.07 3.68
CA LYS A 317 9.68 2.37 3.67
C LYS A 317 9.60 1.19 2.69
N TRP A 318 10.25 1.33 1.55
CA TRP A 318 10.40 0.28 0.53
C TRP A 318 11.80 -0.35 0.49
N TYR A 319 12.72 0.16 1.31
CA TYR A 319 14.11 -0.28 1.45
C TYR A 319 14.55 -0.15 2.91
#